data_AF-A0A453H6M0-F1
#
_entry.id   AF-A0A453H6M0-F1
#
_cell.length_a   1.000
_cell.length_b   1.000
_cell.length_c   1.000
_cell.angle_alpha   90.00
_cell.angle_beta   90.00
_cell.angle_gamma   90.00
#
_symmetry.space_group_name_H-M   'P 1'
#
loop_
_entity.id
_entity.type
_entity.pdbx_description
1 polymer ?
#
loop_
_entity_poly.entity_id
_entity_poly.type
_entity_poly.pdbx_seq_one_letter_code
_entity_poly.pdbx_strand_id
1 'polypeptide(L)'
;DPLDIMVRVYILQKPEIKVGDKVAGRHGNKGIISKILPRQDMPYLQDGTPIDMVFNPLGVPSQMNVGQIFESSLELAGDLLKKHYRIAPFDERYEQEASRKLVFSELYEASKETKSPWVFEPEYPGKSRIFDGRTGDPFEQHVLIGKSCILKLIHQVDEKIHGCSTGPYSLVTQQPVRGRAKQGGQ
;
A
#
# COMPACT_ATOMS: atom_id res chain seq x y z
N ASP A 1 52.43 6.82 -22.85
CA ASP A 1 51.46 7.03 -21.76
C ASP A 1 50.81 5.72 -21.42
N PRO A 2 51.11 5.12 -20.26
CA PRO A 2 50.59 3.81 -19.94
C PRO A 2 49.06 3.93 -19.87
N LEU A 3 48.43 3.21 -20.80
CA LEU A 3 47.00 3.10 -21.00
C LEU A 3 46.30 2.84 -19.66
N ASP A 4 45.41 3.75 -19.32
CA ASP A 4 44.58 3.74 -18.13
C ASP A 4 43.66 2.50 -18.17
N ILE A 5 44.03 1.44 -17.45
CA ILE A 5 43.25 0.20 -17.39
C ILE A 5 42.03 0.44 -16.50
N MET A 6 40.87 0.68 -17.10
CA MET A 6 39.61 0.82 -16.38
C MET A 6 38.97 -0.54 -16.11
N VAL A 7 38.87 -0.94 -14.85
CA VAL A 7 38.12 -2.12 -14.41
C VAL A 7 36.74 -1.71 -13.90
N ARG A 8 35.68 -2.32 -14.44
CA ARG A 8 34.30 -2.13 -13.97
C ARG A 8 33.81 -3.39 -13.27
N VAL A 9 33.36 -3.25 -12.03
CA VAL A 9 32.76 -4.34 -11.23
C VAL A 9 31.29 -4.06 -11.02
N TYR A 10 30.44 -5.04 -11.34
CA TYR A 10 28.99 -4.95 -11.14
C TYR A 10 28.60 -5.81 -9.93
N ILE A 11 27.90 -5.20 -8.97
CA ILE A 11 27.41 -5.89 -7.77
C ILE A 11 25.90 -5.88 -7.82
N LEU A 12 25.29 -7.07 -7.70
CA LEU A 12 23.84 -7.23 -7.65
C LEU A 12 23.37 -7.26 -6.19
N GLN A 13 22.31 -6.51 -5.90
CA GLN A 13 21.64 -6.51 -4.59
C GLN A 13 20.13 -6.59 -4.78
N LYS A 14 19.46 -7.48 -4.04
CA LYS A 14 18.00 -7.61 -4.04
C LYS A 14 17.44 -7.10 -2.70
N PRO A 15 16.92 -5.86 -2.64
CA PRO A 15 16.41 -5.30 -1.39
C PRO A 15 15.02 -5.85 -1.04
N GLU A 16 14.85 -6.27 0.21
CA GLU A 16 13.55 -6.62 0.78
C GLU A 16 12.77 -5.35 1.20
N ILE A 17 11.48 -5.50 1.53
CA ILE A 17 10.67 -4.42 2.08
C ILE A 17 11.04 -4.20 3.54
N LYS A 18 11.29 -2.94 3.93
CA LYS A 18 11.66 -2.58 5.29
C LYS A 18 10.81 -1.43 5.83
N VAL A 19 10.80 -1.29 7.16
CA VAL A 19 10.25 -0.10 7.83
C VAL A 19 10.99 1.13 7.32
N GLY A 20 10.26 2.17 6.93
CA GLY A 20 10.82 3.38 6.32
C GLY A 20 10.76 3.41 4.79
N ASP A 21 10.52 2.26 4.12
CA ASP A 21 10.31 2.25 2.67
C ASP A 21 8.98 2.92 2.30
N LYS A 22 8.98 3.60 1.15
CA LYS A 22 7.79 4.29 0.65
C LYS A 22 7.00 3.42 -0.32
N VAL A 23 5.69 3.37 -0.12
CA VAL A 23 4.72 2.67 -0.98
C VAL A 23 3.64 3.63 -1.47
N ALA A 24 2.99 3.30 -2.57
CA ALA A 24 1.89 4.09 -3.10
C ALA A 24 0.88 3.26 -3.88
N GLY A 25 -0.40 3.59 -3.78
CA GLY A 25 -1.41 3.12 -4.73
C GLY A 25 -1.54 4.06 -5.93
N ARG A 26 -2.36 3.65 -6.90
CA ARG A 26 -2.56 4.37 -8.16
C ARG A 26 -3.35 5.67 -7.99
N HIS A 27 -4.14 5.76 -6.93
CA HIS A 27 -4.97 6.93 -6.59
C HIS A 27 -4.23 8.00 -5.78
N GLY A 28 -2.89 7.97 -5.75
CA GLY A 28 -2.07 9.00 -5.12
C GLY A 28 -1.89 8.86 -3.61
N ASN A 29 -2.50 7.85 -2.99
CA ASN A 29 -2.28 7.48 -1.60
C ASN A 29 -0.83 6.99 -1.42
N LYS A 30 0.01 7.84 -0.82
CA LYS A 30 1.43 7.55 -0.56
C LYS A 30 1.67 7.40 0.93
N GLY A 31 2.39 6.37 1.31
CA GLY A 31 2.69 6.06 2.71
C GLY A 31 4.11 5.57 2.92
N ILE A 32 4.57 5.65 4.15
CA ILE A 32 5.81 5.01 4.61
C ILE A 32 5.41 3.82 5.47
N ILE A 33 6.07 2.67 5.28
CA ILE A 33 5.84 1.49 6.11
C ILE A 33 6.31 1.81 7.52
N SER A 34 5.36 1.90 8.46
CA SER A 34 5.63 2.32 9.84
C SER A 34 5.96 1.14 10.74
N LYS A 35 5.31 0.00 10.53
CA LYS A 35 5.52 -1.23 11.31
C LYS A 35 5.21 -2.44 10.45
N ILE A 36 6.02 -3.49 10.58
CA ILE A 36 5.77 -4.82 10.00
C ILE A 36 5.36 -5.72 11.17
N LEU A 37 4.13 -6.23 11.12
CA LEU A 37 3.58 -7.10 12.16
C LEU A 37 3.73 -8.57 11.75
N PRO A 38 3.89 -9.48 12.72
CA PRO A 38 3.80 -10.90 12.43
C PRO A 38 2.36 -11.28 12.08
N ARG A 39 2.18 -12.36 11.29
CA ARG A 39 0.89 -12.73 10.70
C ARG A 39 -0.22 -12.95 11.74
N GLN A 40 0.11 -13.49 12.91
CA GLN A 40 -0.85 -13.74 13.99
C GLN A 40 -1.40 -12.46 14.64
N ASP A 41 -0.67 -11.35 14.55
CA ASP A 41 -1.10 -10.06 15.12
C ASP A 41 -1.99 -9.26 14.16
N MET A 42 -2.06 -9.66 12.89
CA MET A 42 -2.83 -8.96 11.88
C MET A 42 -4.32 -9.24 12.06
N PRO A 43 -5.18 -8.23 11.82
CA PRO A 43 -6.62 -8.48 11.72
C PRO A 43 -6.91 -9.55 10.67
N TYR A 44 -7.91 -10.37 10.95
CA TYR A 44 -8.30 -11.47 10.07
C TYR A 44 -9.79 -11.46 9.76
N LEU A 45 -10.11 -11.99 8.59
CA LEU A 45 -11.45 -12.12 8.03
C LEU A 45 -12.21 -13.28 8.68
N GLN A 46 -13.51 -13.37 8.41
CA GLN A 46 -14.36 -14.43 8.99
C GLN A 46 -13.98 -15.85 8.52
N ASP A 47 -13.24 -15.96 7.40
CA ASP A 47 -12.68 -17.21 6.89
C ASP A 47 -11.32 -17.57 7.53
N GLY A 48 -10.80 -16.73 8.43
CA GLY A 48 -9.49 -16.89 9.07
C GLY A 48 -8.31 -16.33 8.27
N THR A 49 -8.54 -15.76 7.09
CA THR A 49 -7.48 -15.15 6.28
C THR A 49 -7.02 -13.84 6.90
N PRO A 50 -5.74 -13.66 7.25
CA PRO A 50 -5.22 -12.40 7.76
C PRO A 50 -5.02 -11.38 6.63
N ILE A 51 -5.16 -10.11 6.99
CA ILE A 51 -4.96 -8.99 6.07
C ILE A 51 -3.46 -8.73 5.86
N ASP A 52 -3.08 -8.30 4.66
CA ASP A 52 -1.68 -7.98 4.32
C ASP A 52 -1.27 -6.54 4.71
N MET A 53 -2.15 -5.55 4.53
CA MET A 53 -1.89 -4.14 4.79
C MET A 53 -3.10 -3.43 5.39
N VAL A 54 -2.86 -2.53 6.34
CA VAL A 54 -3.90 -1.69 6.97
C VAL A 54 -3.67 -0.23 6.58
N PHE A 55 -4.70 0.41 6.04
CA PHE A 55 -4.68 1.83 5.69
C PHE A 55 -5.44 2.67 6.72
N ASN A 56 -4.93 3.88 6.99
CA ASN A 56 -5.65 4.86 7.78
C ASN A 56 -6.78 5.49 6.94
N PRO A 57 -8.06 5.40 7.35
CA PRO A 57 -9.18 5.93 6.57
C PRO A 57 -9.15 7.45 6.44
N LEU A 58 -8.49 8.19 7.35
CA LEU A 58 -8.46 9.66 7.33
C LEU A 58 -7.80 10.25 6.06
N GLY A 59 -6.98 9.46 5.37
CA GLY A 59 -6.33 9.87 4.12
C GLY A 59 -7.29 10.00 2.94
N VAL A 60 -8.45 9.33 2.98
CA VAL A 60 -9.35 9.26 1.82
C VAL A 60 -10.27 10.48 1.68
N PRO A 61 -11.01 10.89 2.74
CA PRO A 61 -11.90 12.05 2.65
C PRO A 61 -11.13 13.35 2.38
N SER A 62 -9.97 13.51 3.02
CA SER A 62 -9.16 14.73 2.92
C SER A 62 -8.56 14.95 1.53
N GLN A 63 -8.24 13.88 0.80
CA GLN A 63 -7.64 13.93 -0.54
C GLN A 63 -8.66 13.74 -1.67
N MET A 64 -9.92 13.43 -1.34
CA MET A 64 -10.99 13.16 -2.29
C MET A 64 -10.67 12.05 -3.31
N ASN A 65 -9.86 11.05 -2.92
CA ASN A 65 -9.48 9.92 -3.76
C ASN A 65 -10.39 8.69 -3.50
N VAL A 66 -11.70 8.90 -3.65
CA VAL A 66 -12.73 7.86 -3.42
C VAL A 66 -12.58 6.66 -4.37
N GLY A 67 -12.00 6.87 -5.55
CA GLY A 67 -11.74 5.80 -6.52
C GLY A 67 -10.97 4.59 -5.95
N GLN A 68 -10.11 4.80 -4.94
CA GLN A 68 -9.39 3.68 -4.30
C GLN A 68 -10.32 2.72 -3.56
N ILE A 69 -11.44 3.22 -3.03
CA ILE A 69 -12.43 2.40 -2.32
C ILE A 69 -13.12 1.48 -3.33
N PHE A 70 -13.55 2.04 -4.46
CA PHE A 70 -14.19 1.29 -5.54
C PHE A 70 -13.23 0.30 -6.19
N GLU A 71 -11.99 0.69 -6.48
CA GLU A 71 -10.93 -0.22 -6.96
C GLU A 71 -10.78 -1.40 -5.98
N SER A 72 -10.63 -1.11 -4.69
CA SER A 72 -10.37 -2.17 -3.70
C SER A 72 -11.51 -3.19 -3.58
N SER A 73 -12.74 -2.68 -3.64
CA SER A 73 -13.94 -3.49 -3.49
C SER A 73 -14.20 -4.34 -4.72
N LEU A 74 -14.04 -3.75 -5.92
CA LEU A 74 -14.23 -4.46 -7.18
C LEU A 74 -13.20 -5.55 -7.38
N GLU A 75 -11.94 -5.29 -6.99
CA GLU A 75 -10.87 -6.27 -7.15
C GLU A 75 -10.99 -7.42 -6.14
N LEU A 76 -11.59 -7.19 -4.97
CA LEU A 76 -12.00 -8.27 -4.07
C LEU A 76 -13.07 -9.15 -4.73
N ALA A 77 -14.12 -8.56 -5.29
CA ALA A 77 -15.16 -9.31 -6.02
C ALA A 77 -14.56 -10.10 -7.20
N GLY A 78 -13.66 -9.47 -7.96
CA GLY A 78 -12.97 -10.10 -9.10
C GLY A 78 -12.10 -11.27 -8.71
N ASP A 79 -11.40 -11.20 -7.57
CA ASP A 79 -10.61 -12.33 -7.09
C ASP A 79 -11.48 -13.52 -6.67
N LEU A 80 -12.64 -13.27 -6.06
CA LEU A 80 -13.59 -14.31 -5.65
C LEU A 80 -14.25 -14.95 -6.88
N LEU A 81 -14.66 -14.13 -7.85
CA LEU A 81 -15.32 -14.55 -9.10
C LEU A 81 -14.33 -15.03 -10.18
N LYS A 82 -13.01 -14.90 -9.95
CA LYS A 82 -11.96 -15.12 -10.95
C LYS A 82 -12.16 -14.34 -12.25
N LYS A 83 -12.62 -13.09 -12.12
CA LYS A 83 -12.83 -12.13 -13.22
C LYS A 83 -11.81 -11.00 -13.16
N HIS A 84 -11.42 -10.50 -14.33
CA HIS A 84 -10.63 -9.28 -14.47
C HIS A 84 -11.51 -8.17 -15.03
N TYR A 85 -11.52 -7.02 -14.37
CA TYR A 85 -12.29 -5.85 -14.80
C TYR A 85 -11.39 -4.83 -15.49
N ARG A 86 -11.90 -4.26 -16.57
CA ARG A 86 -11.31 -3.10 -17.24
C ARG A 86 -12.35 -1.98 -17.26
N ILE A 87 -12.15 -0.97 -16.44
CA ILE A 87 -13.05 0.19 -16.34
C ILE A 87 -12.55 1.31 -17.27
N ALA A 88 -13.46 1.85 -18.08
CA ALA A 88 -13.19 3.05 -18.85
C ALA A 88 -13.23 4.28 -17.93
N PRO A 89 -12.31 5.26 -18.10
CA PRO A 89 -12.40 6.51 -17.35
C PRO A 89 -13.72 7.23 -17.60
N PHE A 90 -14.25 7.91 -16.58
CA PHE A 90 -15.47 8.73 -16.65
C PHE A 90 -16.76 7.95 -16.99
N ASP A 91 -16.96 6.82 -16.33
CA ASP A 91 -18.16 5.97 -16.39
C ASP A 91 -19.44 6.71 -16.00
N GLU A 92 -19.37 7.63 -15.03
CA GLU A 92 -20.52 8.42 -14.56
C GLU A 92 -21.17 9.30 -15.64
N ARG A 93 -20.54 9.48 -16.81
CA ARG A 93 -21.15 10.18 -17.95
C ARG A 93 -22.35 9.42 -18.53
N TYR A 94 -22.39 8.11 -18.38
CA TYR A 94 -23.44 7.26 -18.93
C TYR A 94 -24.54 6.98 -17.92
N GLU A 95 -24.18 6.81 -16.65
CA GLU A 95 -25.13 6.50 -15.59
C GLU A 95 -24.69 7.12 -14.25
N GLN A 96 -25.63 7.70 -13.51
CA GLN A 96 -25.36 8.20 -12.16
C GLN A 96 -24.99 7.05 -11.21
N GLU A 97 -23.93 7.26 -10.42
CA GLU A 97 -23.36 6.30 -9.48
C GLU A 97 -22.96 4.94 -10.13
N ALA A 98 -22.61 4.94 -11.42
CA ALA A 98 -22.24 3.73 -12.17
C ALA A 98 -21.23 2.83 -11.43
N SER A 99 -20.12 3.41 -10.96
CA SER A 99 -19.09 2.72 -10.18
C SER A 99 -19.64 2.03 -8.93
N ARG A 100 -20.53 2.70 -8.18
CA ARG A 100 -21.11 2.15 -6.96
C ARG A 100 -22.06 0.98 -7.26
N LYS A 101 -22.91 1.14 -8.27
CA LYS A 101 -23.85 0.10 -8.70
C LYS A 101 -23.09 -1.15 -9.15
N LEU A 102 -22.06 -0.97 -9.98
CA LEU A 102 -21.20 -2.04 -10.46
C LEU A 102 -20.51 -2.78 -9.30
N VAL A 103 -19.87 -2.04 -8.39
CA VAL A 103 -19.15 -2.64 -7.26
C VAL A 103 -20.10 -3.44 -6.36
N PHE A 104 -21.27 -2.89 -6.04
CA PHE A 104 -22.22 -3.57 -5.16
C PHE A 104 -22.89 -4.76 -5.83
N SER A 105 -23.19 -4.69 -7.13
CA SER A 105 -23.73 -5.84 -7.86
C SER A 105 -22.72 -6.99 -7.91
N GLU A 106 -21.46 -6.70 -8.22
CA GLU A 106 -20.41 -7.74 -8.30
C GLU A 106 -20.07 -8.33 -6.93
N LEU A 107 -20.03 -7.53 -5.86
CA LEU A 107 -19.85 -8.04 -4.50
C LEU A 107 -21.01 -8.95 -4.08
N TYR A 108 -22.24 -8.58 -4.43
CA TYR A 108 -23.41 -9.39 -4.15
C TYR A 108 -23.40 -10.72 -4.93
N GLU A 109 -22.98 -10.69 -6.20
CA GLU A 109 -22.75 -11.91 -7.00
C GLU A 109 -21.65 -12.79 -6.38
N ALA A 110 -20.52 -12.19 -6.00
CA ALA A 110 -19.41 -12.90 -5.35
C ALA A 110 -19.83 -13.57 -4.04
N SER A 111 -20.65 -12.90 -3.23
CA SER A 111 -21.22 -13.45 -2.00
C SER A 111 -22.08 -14.69 -2.26
N LYS A 112 -22.92 -14.64 -3.32
CA LYS A 112 -23.76 -15.78 -3.73
C LYS A 112 -22.94 -16.96 -4.23
N GLU A 113 -21.97 -16.72 -5.10
CA GLU A 113 -21.17 -17.77 -5.73
C GLU A 113 -20.26 -18.48 -4.70
N THR A 114 -19.59 -17.70 -3.86
CA THR A 114 -18.67 -18.21 -2.83
C THR A 114 -19.40 -18.75 -1.59
N LYS A 115 -20.74 -18.58 -1.51
CA LYS A 115 -21.57 -18.89 -0.33
C LYS A 115 -21.00 -18.28 0.96
N SER A 116 -20.39 -17.11 0.84
CA SER A 116 -19.66 -16.42 1.91
C SER A 116 -20.40 -15.12 2.26
N PRO A 117 -21.25 -15.11 3.31
CA PRO A 117 -22.09 -13.96 3.62
C PRO A 117 -21.31 -12.69 3.94
N TRP A 118 -20.09 -12.85 4.48
CA TRP A 118 -19.23 -11.76 4.90
C TRP A 118 -18.75 -10.86 3.75
N VAL A 119 -18.76 -11.35 2.51
CA VAL A 119 -18.33 -10.59 1.33
C VAL A 119 -19.31 -9.44 1.04
N PHE A 120 -20.59 -9.62 1.35
CA PHE A 120 -21.61 -8.60 1.16
C PHE A 120 -22.67 -8.69 2.25
N GLU A 121 -22.57 -7.81 3.24
CA GLU A 121 -23.54 -7.69 4.32
C GLU A 121 -24.62 -6.64 3.94
N PRO A 122 -25.92 -7.01 3.87
CA PRO A 122 -26.98 -6.09 3.42
C PRO A 122 -27.12 -4.84 4.30
N GLU A 123 -26.82 -4.96 5.59
CA GLU A 123 -26.87 -3.87 6.57
C GLU A 123 -25.74 -2.86 6.36
N TYR A 124 -24.59 -3.33 5.87
CA TYR A 124 -23.36 -2.55 5.69
C TYR A 124 -22.72 -2.85 4.32
N PRO A 125 -23.30 -2.37 3.21
CA PRO A 125 -22.84 -2.71 1.87
C PRO A 125 -21.39 -2.26 1.65
N GLY A 126 -20.54 -3.19 1.20
CA GLY A 126 -19.12 -2.97 0.97
C GLY A 126 -18.25 -2.94 2.24
N LYS A 127 -18.79 -3.29 3.40
CA LYS A 127 -18.01 -3.47 4.63
C LYS A 127 -18.27 -4.86 5.18
N SER A 128 -17.30 -5.37 5.92
CA SER A 128 -17.41 -6.69 6.54
C SER A 128 -16.92 -6.63 7.98
N ARG A 129 -17.40 -7.57 8.79
CA ARG A 129 -16.88 -7.76 10.15
C ARG A 129 -15.52 -8.44 10.11
N ILE A 130 -14.57 -7.90 10.86
CA ILE A 130 -13.22 -8.42 11.05
C ILE A 130 -12.92 -8.65 12.53
N PHE A 131 -11.91 -9.45 12.81
CA PHE A 131 -11.46 -9.81 14.15
C PHE A 131 -10.02 -9.33 14.38
N ASP A 132 -9.72 -8.91 15.60
CA ASP A 132 -8.37 -8.55 16.01
C ASP A 132 -7.54 -9.83 16.23
N GLY A 133 -6.38 -9.92 15.57
CA GLY A 133 -5.47 -11.06 15.68
C GLY A 133 -4.88 -11.25 17.09
N ARG A 134 -4.82 -10.20 17.90
CA ARG A 134 -4.22 -10.26 19.25
C ARG A 134 -5.19 -10.74 20.32
N THR A 135 -6.44 -10.28 20.24
CA THR A 135 -7.47 -10.56 21.25
C THR A 135 -8.44 -11.64 20.79
N GLY A 136 -8.64 -11.79 19.48
CA GLY A 136 -9.70 -12.61 18.89
C GLY A 136 -11.07 -11.91 18.87
N ASP A 137 -11.17 -10.72 19.46
CA ASP A 137 -12.44 -10.00 19.56
C ASP A 137 -12.81 -9.35 18.22
N PRO A 138 -14.10 -9.29 17.89
CA PRO A 138 -14.58 -8.56 16.72
C PRO A 138 -14.41 -7.04 16.89
N PHE A 139 -14.05 -6.34 15.82
CA PHE A 139 -14.07 -4.88 15.82
C PHE A 139 -15.49 -4.34 16.04
N GLU A 140 -15.60 -3.19 16.73
CA GLU A 140 -16.89 -2.55 17.02
C GLU A 140 -17.62 -2.07 15.75
N GLN A 141 -16.88 -1.65 14.73
CA GLN A 141 -17.42 -1.15 13.46
C GLN A 141 -17.01 -2.07 12.31
N HIS A 142 -17.91 -2.23 11.34
CA HIS A 142 -17.62 -2.90 10.08
C HIS A 142 -16.58 -2.09 9.28
N VAL A 143 -15.63 -2.79 8.68
CA VAL A 143 -14.50 -2.19 7.99
C VAL A 143 -14.54 -2.55 6.51
N LEU A 144 -14.11 -1.62 5.67
CA LEU A 144 -13.91 -1.86 4.26
C LEU A 144 -12.72 -2.80 4.07
N ILE A 145 -12.96 -3.96 3.46
CA ILE A 145 -11.91 -4.88 3.02
C ILE A 145 -11.93 -4.90 1.50
N GLY A 146 -10.75 -4.94 0.92
CA GLY A 146 -10.58 -4.96 -0.52
C GLY A 146 -9.20 -5.46 -0.91
N LYS A 147 -8.99 -5.67 -2.20
CA LYS A 147 -7.68 -5.92 -2.79
C LYS A 147 -7.24 -4.69 -3.56
N SER A 148 -6.05 -4.16 -3.28
CA SER A 148 -5.57 -2.96 -3.97
C SER A 148 -4.21 -3.18 -4.57
N CYS A 149 -3.98 -2.55 -5.73
CA CYS A 149 -2.66 -2.51 -6.35
C CYS A 149 -1.77 -1.48 -5.65
N ILE A 150 -0.79 -1.98 -4.87
CA ILE A 150 0.19 -1.16 -4.16
C ILE A 150 1.58 -1.34 -4.78
N LEU A 151 2.23 -0.22 -5.08
CA LEU A 151 3.55 -0.15 -5.69
C LEU A 151 4.61 0.21 -4.66
N LYS A 152 5.74 -0.49 -4.67
CA LYS A 152 6.96 -0.07 -3.97
C LYS A 152 7.63 1.06 -4.75
N LEU A 153 7.90 2.18 -4.09
CA LEU A 153 8.60 3.31 -4.72
C LEU A 153 10.12 3.16 -4.58
N ILE A 154 10.85 3.83 -5.47
CA ILE A 154 12.32 3.91 -5.44
C ILE A 154 12.88 4.55 -4.15
N HIS A 155 12.04 5.24 -3.39
CA HIS A 155 12.44 5.95 -2.18
C HIS A 155 12.61 4.97 -1.02
N GLN A 156 13.77 4.32 -0.96
CA GLN A 156 14.13 3.36 0.08
C GLN A 156 14.79 4.04 1.28
N VAL A 157 14.60 3.47 2.47
CA VAL A 157 15.16 4.04 3.70
C VAL A 157 16.69 3.96 3.74
N ASP A 158 17.25 2.85 3.26
CA ASP A 158 18.70 2.58 3.23
C ASP A 158 19.48 3.63 2.39
N GLU A 159 18.79 4.26 1.43
CA GLU A 159 19.35 5.33 0.61
C GLU A 159 19.31 6.72 1.28
N LYS A 160 18.54 6.86 2.36
CA LYS A 160 18.29 8.15 3.01
C LYS A 160 18.97 8.29 4.36
N ILE A 161 19.22 7.19 5.06
CA ILE A 161 19.93 7.25 6.34
C ILE A 161 21.39 7.64 6.08
N HIS A 162 21.81 8.72 6.73
CA HIS A 162 23.18 9.19 6.76
C HIS A 162 23.52 9.68 8.18
N GLY A 163 24.67 9.27 8.69
CA GLY A 163 25.21 9.72 9.96
C GLY A 163 26.69 10.02 9.80
N CYS A 164 27.14 11.13 10.36
CA CYS A 164 28.54 11.54 10.32
C CYS A 164 28.98 11.99 11.71
N SER A 165 30.07 11.41 12.22
CA SER A 165 30.73 11.83 13.45
C SER A 165 31.83 12.85 13.18
N THR A 166 32.70 12.55 12.22
CA THR A 166 33.78 13.40 11.71
C THR A 166 33.85 13.25 10.20
N GLY A 167 34.07 14.35 9.48
CA GLY A 167 34.07 14.35 8.02
C GLY A 167 35.02 15.37 7.41
N PRO A 168 35.08 15.46 6.07
CA PRO A 168 35.93 16.42 5.40
C PRO A 168 35.50 17.86 5.67
N TYR A 169 36.46 18.78 5.67
CA TYR A 169 36.20 20.21 5.85
C TYR A 169 36.45 20.97 4.55
N SER A 170 35.66 22.02 4.34
CA SER A 170 35.88 22.98 3.27
C SER A 170 37.17 23.76 3.52
N LEU A 171 38.04 23.86 2.51
CA LEU A 171 39.31 24.58 2.61
C LEU A 171 39.13 26.05 3.00
N VAL A 172 38.07 26.69 2.50
CA VAL A 172 37.82 28.13 2.70
C VAL A 172 37.13 28.39 4.03
N THR A 173 36.02 27.71 4.30
CA THR A 173 35.17 28.01 5.47
C THR A 173 35.54 27.20 6.70
N GLN A 174 36.38 26.16 6.55
CA GLN A 174 36.68 25.18 7.60
C GLN A 174 35.41 24.63 8.28
N GLN A 175 34.31 24.58 7.52
CA GLN A 175 33.06 23.93 7.92
C GLN A 175 33.01 22.52 7.31
N PRO A 176 32.35 21.55 7.97
CA PRO A 176 32.12 20.25 7.40
C PRO A 176 31.47 20.36 6.02
N VAL A 177 31.97 19.59 5.06
CA VAL A 177 31.38 19.57 3.71
C VAL A 177 29.94 19.07 3.77
N ARG A 178 29.08 19.52 2.86
CA ARG A 178 27.67 19.08 2.80
C ARG A 178 27.50 17.84 1.94
N GLY A 179 26.63 16.94 2.39
CA GLY A 179 26.07 15.87 1.56
C GLY A 179 26.67 14.48 1.80
N ARG A 180 25.81 13.46 1.66
CA ARG A 180 26.10 12.04 1.93
C ARG A 180 27.29 11.50 1.13
N ALA A 181 27.37 11.82 -0.16
CA ALA A 181 28.43 11.34 -1.05
C ALA A 181 29.83 11.79 -0.60
N LYS A 182 29.92 12.89 0.15
CA LYS A 182 31.17 13.42 0.70
C LYS A 182 31.37 13.08 2.17
N GLN A 183 30.55 12.17 2.72
CA GLN A 183 30.48 11.89 4.17
C GLN A 183 30.34 13.19 4.99
N GLY A 184 29.60 14.13 4.43
CA GLY A 184 29.46 15.47 4.97
C GLY A 184 28.56 15.56 6.18
N GLY A 185 28.57 16.74 6.82
CA GLY A 185 27.56 17.12 7.79
C GLY A 185 26.20 17.41 7.15
N GLN A 186 25.24 17.79 8.01
CA GLN A 186 23.88 18.18 7.61
C GLN A 186 23.85 19.52 6.86
#